data_AF-A0A7S0LMQ0-F1
#
_entry.id   AF-A0A7S0LMQ0-F1
#
_cell.length_a   1.000
_cell.length_b   1.000
_cell.length_c   1.000
_cell.angle_alpha   90.00
_cell.angle_beta   90.00
_cell.angle_gamma   90.00
#
_symmetry.space_group_name_H-M   'P 1'
#
loop_
_entity.id
_entity.type
_entity.pdbx_description
1 polymer ?
#
loop_
_entity_poly.entity_id
_entity_poly.type
_entity_poly.pdbx_seq_one_letter_code
_entity_poly.pdbx_strand_id
1 'polypeptide(L)'
;VATPCNGQQLGFCAPTNVGGDCARDSKGAFQIDTLDACVQKCRSCSSCAYISFSSSSNDCSWFAKCDLNRLHTSGLGSSYLTLRVPRRMKRAAKMLRPAMTSASLPPTFDEPLDMSLLFTYDGAANDRDAAHGENFASFAADASAIVAALGLSHEILVHIGSRHVRSGDAKFIRAALASTPAKLVQLALAPPGGESRAFESLAAMSRGNLLLLLRDGWEWQDATSSSWLEGGLRLLSRRGVRAGLIGFAEAVHGLSCTAGASLLDVDHARCIRLSPDGSESSVVEAETAPCAAMGPLLISRSLFVLVGGF
;
A
#
# COMPACT_ATOMS: atom_id res chain seq x y z
N VAL A 1 -6.31 -27.63 -5.93
CA VAL A 1 -5.28 -27.20 -4.95
C VAL A 1 -4.89 -25.78 -5.32
N ALA A 2 -5.17 -24.80 -4.46
CA ALA A 2 -4.93 -23.40 -4.77
C ALA A 2 -3.42 -23.09 -4.83
N THR A 3 -2.96 -22.52 -5.94
CA THR A 3 -1.58 -22.04 -6.08
C THR A 3 -1.39 -20.79 -5.22
N PRO A 4 -0.48 -20.78 -4.23
CA PRO A 4 -0.28 -19.59 -3.41
C PRO A 4 0.27 -18.43 -4.25
N CYS A 5 -0.28 -17.23 -4.04
CA CYS A 5 0.20 -16.01 -4.66
C CYS A 5 1.60 -15.69 -4.11
N ASN A 6 2.52 -15.28 -4.98
CA ASN A 6 3.90 -14.82 -4.68
C ASN A 6 5.02 -15.88 -4.66
N GLY A 7 4.78 -17.10 -5.14
CA GLY A 7 5.84 -18.13 -5.23
C GLY A 7 6.40 -18.52 -3.86
N GLN A 8 5.58 -18.35 -2.82
CA GLN A 8 5.82 -18.82 -1.46
C GLN A 8 4.95 -20.06 -1.21
N GLN A 9 5.49 -21.10 -0.58
CA GLN A 9 4.74 -22.31 -0.25
C GLN A 9 5.24 -22.90 1.07
N LEU A 10 4.33 -23.52 1.81
CA LEU A 10 4.66 -24.23 3.04
C LEU A 10 5.45 -25.51 2.73
N GLY A 11 6.44 -25.80 3.56
CA GLY A 11 7.38 -26.90 3.38
C GLY A 11 8.79 -26.42 3.09
N PHE A 12 9.74 -27.35 3.02
CA PHE A 12 11.13 -27.10 2.66
C PHE A 12 11.57 -27.92 1.44
N CYS A 13 12.59 -27.43 0.73
CA CYS A 13 13.03 -28.04 -0.54
C CYS A 13 13.73 -29.40 -0.32
N ALA A 14 14.67 -29.47 0.61
CA ALA A 14 15.39 -30.67 0.99
C ALA A 14 16.17 -30.45 2.30
N PRO A 15 16.56 -31.50 3.04
CA PRO A 15 17.46 -31.35 4.19
C PRO A 15 18.80 -30.75 3.78
N THR A 16 19.35 -29.89 4.64
CA THR A 16 20.63 -29.20 4.47
C THR A 16 21.49 -29.41 5.72
N ASN A 17 22.79 -29.12 5.60
CA ASN A 17 23.69 -28.98 6.74
C ASN A 17 24.01 -27.50 6.91
N VAL A 18 24.25 -27.06 8.15
CA VAL A 18 24.70 -25.68 8.43
C VAL A 18 25.99 -25.39 7.66
N GLY A 19 26.02 -24.25 6.97
CA GLY A 19 27.12 -23.83 6.11
C GLY A 19 26.85 -24.03 4.62
N GLY A 20 27.89 -24.39 3.88
CA GLY A 20 27.90 -24.48 2.42
C GLY A 20 28.42 -23.20 1.76
N ASP A 21 29.20 -23.37 0.69
CA ASP A 21 29.68 -22.29 -0.14
C ASP A 21 28.64 -21.99 -1.21
N CYS A 22 27.80 -20.99 -0.97
CA CYS A 22 26.72 -20.64 -1.90
C CYS A 22 27.19 -20.07 -3.26
N ALA A 23 28.51 -19.93 -3.49
CA ALA A 23 29.06 -19.68 -4.81
C ALA A 23 29.30 -20.96 -5.62
N ARG A 24 29.51 -22.10 -4.95
CA ARG A 24 29.90 -23.38 -5.58
C ARG A 24 28.89 -24.50 -5.36
N ASP A 25 28.30 -24.57 -4.18
CA ASP A 25 27.41 -25.63 -3.76
C ASP A 25 25.98 -25.40 -4.30
N SER A 26 25.22 -26.48 -4.37
CA SER A 26 23.83 -26.47 -4.85
C SER A 26 22.81 -26.19 -3.74
N LYS A 27 23.20 -26.34 -2.47
CA LYS A 27 22.39 -26.06 -1.28
C LYS A 27 23.26 -25.92 -0.03
N GLY A 28 22.70 -25.32 1.02
CA GLY A 28 23.32 -25.18 2.34
C GLY A 28 22.37 -24.46 3.30
N ALA A 29 22.85 -24.03 4.46
CA ALA A 29 22.06 -23.26 5.41
C ALA A 29 22.86 -22.13 6.07
N PHE A 30 22.19 -21.01 6.30
CA PHE A 30 22.69 -19.86 7.04
C PHE A 30 22.11 -19.86 8.46
N GLN A 31 22.90 -19.45 9.45
CA GLN A 31 22.40 -19.18 10.80
C GLN A 31 21.81 -17.75 10.83
N ILE A 32 20.54 -17.64 10.47
CA ILE A 32 19.80 -16.38 10.37
C ILE A 32 18.40 -16.60 10.93
N ASP A 33 17.95 -15.71 11.82
CA ASP A 33 16.70 -15.79 12.58
C ASP A 33 15.54 -14.98 11.99
N THR A 34 15.79 -14.20 10.94
CA THR A 34 14.77 -13.39 10.26
C THR A 34 14.67 -13.71 8.77
N LEU A 35 13.44 -13.71 8.26
CA LEU A 35 13.15 -13.99 6.85
C LEU A 35 13.83 -12.98 5.92
N ASP A 36 13.79 -11.69 6.26
CA ASP A 36 14.38 -10.65 5.43
C ASP A 36 15.90 -10.78 5.33
N ALA A 37 16.60 -11.05 6.44
CA ALA A 37 18.03 -11.29 6.41
C ALA A 37 18.37 -12.55 5.58
N CYS A 38 17.53 -13.59 5.66
CA CYS A 38 17.67 -14.81 4.86
C CYS A 38 17.55 -14.51 3.35
N VAL A 39 16.56 -13.72 2.95
CA VAL A 39 16.39 -13.25 1.57
C VAL A 39 17.57 -12.41 1.10
N GLN A 40 18.04 -11.46 1.92
CA GLN A 40 19.17 -10.60 1.56
C GLN A 40 20.48 -11.40 1.41
N LYS A 41 20.73 -12.37 2.30
CA LYS A 41 21.89 -13.25 2.20
C LYS A 41 21.82 -14.09 0.92
N CYS A 42 20.67 -14.66 0.59
CA CYS A 42 20.48 -15.36 -0.67
C CYS A 42 20.76 -14.48 -1.89
N ARG A 43 20.25 -13.24 -1.91
CA ARG A 43 20.50 -12.27 -3.01
C ARG A 43 21.97 -11.91 -3.19
N SER A 44 22.75 -11.93 -2.11
CA SER A 44 24.20 -11.70 -2.17
C SER A 44 24.95 -12.84 -2.84
N CYS A 45 24.33 -14.02 -2.97
CA CYS A 45 24.98 -15.22 -3.43
C CYS A 45 24.62 -15.64 -4.85
N SER A 46 25.62 -16.11 -5.62
CA SER A 46 25.45 -16.37 -7.05
C SER A 46 24.61 -17.60 -7.36
N SER A 47 24.70 -18.66 -6.54
CA SER A 47 23.96 -19.90 -6.80
C SER A 47 22.59 -19.91 -6.16
N CYS A 48 22.34 -19.10 -5.12
CA CYS A 48 21.05 -19.09 -4.44
C CYS A 48 19.91 -18.58 -5.34
N ALA A 49 18.81 -19.34 -5.38
CA ALA A 49 17.59 -19.01 -6.13
C ALA A 49 16.31 -19.26 -5.32
N TYR A 50 16.39 -20.06 -4.27
CA TYR A 50 15.30 -20.39 -3.37
C TYR A 50 15.82 -20.43 -1.94
N ILE A 51 14.94 -20.13 -0.99
CA ILE A 51 15.18 -20.35 0.44
C ILE A 51 14.01 -21.12 1.05
N SER A 52 14.28 -21.90 2.09
CA SER A 52 13.30 -22.46 3.02
C SER A 52 13.63 -21.93 4.41
N PHE A 53 12.74 -21.12 4.98
CA PHE A 53 12.95 -20.44 6.26
C PHE A 53 11.96 -20.92 7.32
N SER A 54 12.45 -21.11 8.55
CA SER A 54 11.61 -21.44 9.71
C SER A 54 11.99 -20.53 10.88
N SER A 55 11.06 -19.67 11.31
CA SER A 55 11.27 -18.80 12.47
C SER A 55 11.36 -19.60 13.78
N SER A 56 10.58 -20.68 13.91
CA SER A 56 10.63 -21.54 15.10
C SER A 56 11.95 -22.29 15.24
N SER A 57 12.63 -22.55 14.12
CA SER A 57 13.89 -23.30 14.09
C SER A 57 15.12 -22.40 13.96
N ASN A 58 14.94 -21.08 13.79
CA ASN A 58 15.99 -20.12 13.42
C ASN A 58 16.86 -20.62 12.26
N ASP A 59 16.22 -21.22 11.25
CA ASP A 59 16.89 -21.89 10.13
C ASP A 59 16.57 -21.21 8.81
N CYS A 60 17.61 -20.94 8.04
CA CYS A 60 17.57 -20.38 6.70
C CYS A 60 18.33 -21.29 5.73
N SER A 61 17.63 -22.27 5.19
CA SER A 61 18.17 -23.16 4.15
C SER A 61 18.10 -22.48 2.78
N TRP A 62 19.14 -22.61 1.97
CA TRP A 62 19.23 -22.02 0.64
C TRP A 62 19.47 -23.09 -0.43
N PHE A 63 18.94 -22.87 -1.64
CA PHE A 63 19.01 -23.83 -2.74
C PHE A 63 19.20 -23.13 -4.09
N ALA A 64 19.99 -23.75 -4.96
CA ALA A 64 20.12 -23.34 -6.36
C ALA A 64 18.93 -23.79 -7.21
N LYS A 65 18.29 -24.90 -6.83
CA LYS A 65 17.11 -25.46 -7.50
C LYS A 65 16.14 -25.99 -6.44
N CYS A 66 14.85 -25.78 -6.66
CA CYS A 66 13.79 -26.31 -5.81
C CYS A 66 12.52 -26.55 -6.65
N ASP A 67 11.90 -27.71 -6.49
CA ASP A 67 10.59 -28.00 -7.05
C ASP A 67 9.51 -27.62 -6.03
N LEU A 68 8.93 -26.45 -6.26
CA LEU A 68 7.85 -25.87 -5.47
C LEU A 68 6.62 -26.80 -5.39
N ASN A 69 6.40 -27.69 -6.36
CA ASN A 69 5.26 -28.62 -6.29
C ASN A 69 5.54 -29.88 -5.44
N ARG A 70 6.76 -30.04 -4.93
CA ARG A 70 7.21 -31.25 -4.21
C ARG A 70 7.96 -30.92 -2.93
N LEU A 71 7.47 -29.95 -2.16
CA LEU A 71 8.04 -29.59 -0.88
C LEU A 71 7.80 -30.67 0.19
N HIS A 72 8.76 -30.83 1.09
CA HIS A 72 8.59 -31.66 2.27
C HIS A 72 7.74 -30.91 3.31
N THR A 73 6.53 -31.41 3.54
CA THR A 73 5.55 -30.80 4.46
C THR A 73 5.30 -31.61 5.73
N SER A 74 5.79 -32.85 5.80
CA SER A 74 5.66 -33.70 6.98
C SER A 74 6.66 -33.35 8.08
N GLY A 75 6.32 -33.68 9.34
CA GLY A 75 7.15 -33.41 10.50
C GLY A 75 7.43 -31.92 10.67
N LEU A 76 8.71 -31.53 10.69
CA LEU A 76 9.13 -30.13 10.81
C LEU A 76 8.74 -29.28 9.59
N GLY A 77 8.37 -29.90 8.46
CA GLY A 77 8.14 -29.16 7.21
C GLY A 77 7.00 -28.16 7.25
N SER A 78 6.00 -28.35 8.11
CA SER A 78 4.89 -27.39 8.29
C SER A 78 5.34 -26.05 8.89
N SER A 79 6.51 -26.00 9.54
CA SER A 79 7.08 -24.78 10.12
C SER A 79 7.97 -23.99 9.15
N TYR A 80 8.16 -24.49 7.93
CA TYR A 80 8.99 -23.85 6.91
C TYR A 80 8.14 -23.12 5.87
N LEU A 81 8.60 -21.94 5.49
CA LEU A 81 8.15 -21.18 4.33
C LEU A 81 9.25 -21.22 3.27
N THR A 82 8.95 -21.84 2.13
CA THR A 82 9.83 -21.82 0.95
C THR A 82 9.43 -20.71 0.01
N LEU A 83 10.39 -19.93 -0.48
CA LEU A 83 10.15 -18.91 -1.49
C LEU A 83 11.25 -18.82 -2.53
N ARG A 84 10.85 -18.45 -3.75
CA ARG A 84 11.79 -18.12 -4.83
C ARG A 84 12.36 -16.73 -4.62
N VAL A 85 13.68 -16.60 -4.62
CA VAL A 85 14.38 -15.32 -4.49
C VAL A 85 14.74 -14.80 -5.88
N PRO A 86 14.13 -13.72 -6.38
CA PRO A 86 14.48 -13.17 -7.68
C PRO A 86 15.92 -12.68 -7.65
N ARG A 87 16.73 -13.15 -8.61
CA ARG A 87 18.11 -12.69 -8.76
C ARG A 87 18.11 -11.22 -9.14
N ARG A 88 18.92 -10.41 -8.46
CA ARG A 88 19.24 -9.05 -8.90
C ARG A 88 19.83 -9.17 -10.30
N MET A 89 19.10 -8.73 -11.33
CA MET A 89 19.58 -8.75 -12.71
C MET A 89 20.78 -7.79 -12.82
N LYS A 90 22.00 -8.28 -12.58
CA LYS A 90 23.24 -7.50 -12.73
C LYS A 90 23.46 -7.01 -14.18
N ARG A 91 22.71 -7.53 -15.16
CA ARG A 91 22.84 -7.17 -16.58
C ARG A 91 21.93 -6.03 -17.06
N ALA A 92 20.79 -5.77 -16.44
CA ALA A 92 19.87 -4.73 -16.92
C ALA A 92 20.45 -3.32 -16.71
N ALA A 93 21.13 -3.08 -15.59
CA ALA A 93 21.74 -1.77 -15.28
C ALA A 93 22.88 -1.36 -16.24
N LYS A 94 23.51 -2.31 -16.96
CA LYS A 94 24.59 -2.01 -17.91
C LYS A 94 24.08 -1.77 -19.34
N MET A 95 22.87 -2.23 -19.69
CA MET A 95 22.30 -2.05 -21.03
C MET A 95 21.25 -0.92 -21.13
N LEU A 96 20.81 -0.35 -20.00
CA LEU A 96 19.84 0.77 -19.94
C LEU A 96 20.49 2.16 -19.87
N ARG A 97 21.61 2.39 -20.57
CA ARG A 97 22.09 3.75 -20.89
C ARG A 97 22.04 3.99 -22.40
N PRO A 98 20.88 4.36 -22.98
CA PRO A 98 20.88 5.09 -24.23
C PRO A 98 21.22 6.57 -23.97
N ALA A 99 22.00 7.16 -24.87
CA ALA A 99 22.18 8.60 -24.97
C ALA A 99 20.82 9.24 -25.35
N MET A 100 20.10 9.78 -24.36
CA MET A 100 18.95 10.64 -24.64
C MET A 100 19.45 12.04 -24.96
N THR A 101 19.32 12.40 -26.23
CA THR A 101 19.46 13.77 -26.72
C THR A 101 18.41 14.69 -26.08
N SER A 102 18.86 15.88 -25.73
CA SER A 102 18.15 16.99 -25.06
C SER A 102 16.94 17.53 -25.86
N ALA A 103 15.87 16.75 -25.98
CA ALA A 103 14.53 17.24 -26.24
C ALA A 103 13.79 17.24 -24.90
N SER A 104 13.25 18.40 -24.50
CA SER A 104 12.50 18.70 -23.25
C SER A 104 12.19 17.46 -22.42
N LEU A 105 13.09 17.12 -21.50
CA LEU A 105 12.90 16.01 -20.58
C LEU A 105 11.59 16.27 -19.82
N PRO A 106 10.74 15.26 -19.60
CA PRO A 106 9.65 15.37 -18.64
C PRO A 106 10.22 15.90 -17.32
N PRO A 107 9.46 16.70 -16.54
CA PRO A 107 9.95 17.35 -15.32
C PRO A 107 10.83 16.36 -14.55
N THR A 108 12.11 16.71 -14.40
CA THR A 108 13.09 15.80 -13.82
C THR A 108 12.60 15.40 -12.43
N PHE A 109 12.89 14.17 -12.03
CA PHE A 109 12.47 13.60 -10.74
C PHE A 109 12.98 14.37 -9.50
N ASP A 110 13.67 15.49 -9.71
CA ASP A 110 14.36 16.31 -8.71
C ASP A 110 13.47 17.39 -8.09
N GLU A 111 12.30 17.70 -8.67
CA GLU A 111 11.38 18.63 -8.02
C GLU A 111 10.76 17.99 -6.77
N PRO A 112 10.89 18.63 -5.58
CA PRO A 112 10.24 18.13 -4.38
C PRO A 112 8.72 18.18 -4.55
N LEU A 113 8.05 17.13 -4.07
CA LEU A 113 6.59 17.08 -3.98
C LEU A 113 6.15 17.28 -2.53
N ASP A 114 5.09 18.05 -2.34
CA ASP A 114 4.49 18.25 -1.03
C ASP A 114 3.75 16.99 -0.57
N MET A 115 3.02 16.35 -1.49
CA MET A 115 2.10 15.25 -1.17
C MET A 115 2.12 14.11 -2.21
N SER A 116 1.96 12.88 -1.74
CA SER A 116 1.65 11.72 -2.58
C SER A 116 0.30 11.15 -2.16
N LEU A 117 -0.62 11.07 -3.12
CA LEU A 117 -1.94 10.44 -2.95
C LEU A 117 -1.80 8.96 -3.31
N LEU A 118 -1.91 8.09 -2.31
CA LEU A 118 -1.72 6.65 -2.45
C LEU A 118 -3.10 5.99 -2.49
N PHE A 119 -3.48 5.43 -3.63
CA PHE A 119 -4.76 4.76 -3.79
C PHE A 119 -4.56 3.25 -3.86
N THR A 120 -5.31 2.47 -3.10
CA THR A 120 -5.46 1.03 -3.37
C THR A 120 -6.72 0.80 -4.18
N TYR A 121 -6.55 0.18 -5.35
CA TYR A 121 -7.62 -0.33 -6.19
C TYR A 121 -7.65 -1.87 -6.11
N ASP A 122 -8.38 -2.44 -5.14
CA ASP A 122 -8.52 -3.88 -4.89
C ASP A 122 -9.97 -4.39 -5.03
N GLY A 123 -10.19 -5.23 -6.03
CA GLY A 123 -11.50 -5.77 -6.42
C GLY A 123 -12.00 -6.97 -5.60
N ALA A 124 -11.66 -7.08 -4.32
CA ALA A 124 -11.99 -8.26 -3.53
C ALA A 124 -13.49 -8.47 -3.23
N ALA A 125 -14.34 -7.43 -3.31
CA ALA A 125 -15.67 -7.47 -2.69
C ALA A 125 -16.89 -7.54 -3.63
N ASN A 126 -16.84 -7.09 -4.89
CA ASN A 126 -17.99 -7.10 -5.81
C ASN A 126 -17.53 -7.09 -7.28
N ASP A 127 -18.40 -7.54 -8.21
CA ASP A 127 -18.19 -7.44 -9.66
C ASP A 127 -17.91 -5.97 -10.04
N ARG A 128 -16.63 -5.65 -10.26
CA ARG A 128 -16.24 -4.32 -10.67
C ARG A 128 -16.58 -4.13 -12.14
N ASP A 129 -17.58 -3.30 -12.37
CA ASP A 129 -18.00 -2.85 -13.67
C ASP A 129 -17.34 -1.50 -14.02
N ALA A 130 -17.71 -0.95 -15.18
CA ALA A 130 -17.22 0.35 -15.62
C ALA A 130 -17.59 1.46 -14.63
N ALA A 131 -18.75 1.37 -13.97
CA ALA A 131 -19.22 2.38 -13.03
C ALA A 131 -18.31 2.48 -11.80
N HIS A 132 -17.81 1.35 -11.28
CA HIS A 132 -16.83 1.39 -10.19
C HIS A 132 -15.51 2.06 -10.61
N GLY A 133 -15.05 1.80 -11.83
CA GLY A 133 -13.89 2.51 -12.40
C GLY A 133 -14.13 4.02 -12.50
N GLU A 134 -15.30 4.44 -13.00
CA GLU A 134 -15.70 5.84 -13.12
C GLU A 134 -15.75 6.53 -11.77
N ASN A 135 -16.35 5.90 -10.76
CA ASN A 135 -16.41 6.43 -9.39
C ASN A 135 -15.00 6.62 -8.80
N PHE A 136 -14.13 5.62 -8.96
CA PHE A 136 -12.73 5.73 -8.52
C PHE A 136 -12.01 6.90 -9.20
N ALA A 137 -12.18 7.04 -10.52
CA ALA A 137 -11.54 8.11 -11.26
C ALA A 137 -12.04 9.50 -10.86
N SER A 138 -13.35 9.64 -10.64
CA SER A 138 -13.94 10.88 -10.13
C SER A 138 -13.37 11.24 -8.76
N PHE A 139 -13.34 10.27 -7.84
CA PHE A 139 -12.77 10.46 -6.51
C PHE A 139 -11.30 10.89 -6.55
N ALA A 140 -10.47 10.21 -7.35
CA ALA A 140 -9.07 10.57 -7.48
C ALA A 140 -8.86 11.94 -8.14
N ALA A 141 -9.72 12.32 -9.09
CA ALA A 141 -9.72 13.65 -9.71
C ALA A 141 -10.11 14.74 -8.70
N ASP A 142 -11.14 14.53 -7.89
CA ASP A 142 -11.59 15.48 -6.87
C ASP A 142 -10.54 15.67 -5.78
N ALA A 143 -9.94 14.58 -5.28
CA ALA A 143 -8.84 14.65 -4.33
C ALA A 143 -7.65 15.44 -4.89
N SER A 144 -7.28 15.20 -6.15
CA SER A 144 -6.23 15.94 -6.86
C SER A 144 -6.56 17.43 -6.99
N ALA A 145 -7.82 17.76 -7.35
CA ALA A 145 -8.28 19.13 -7.48
C ALA A 145 -8.25 19.89 -6.14
N ILE A 146 -8.65 19.25 -5.03
CA ILE A 146 -8.60 19.83 -3.69
C ILE A 146 -7.15 20.13 -3.28
N VAL A 147 -6.22 19.19 -3.50
CA VAL A 147 -4.79 19.38 -3.18
C VAL A 147 -4.19 20.49 -4.04
N ALA A 148 -4.53 20.54 -5.34
CA ALA A 148 -4.12 21.62 -6.25
C ALA A 148 -4.67 22.99 -5.81
N ALA A 149 -5.94 23.06 -5.39
CA ALA A 149 -6.57 24.31 -4.93
C ALA A 149 -5.92 24.87 -3.66
N LEU A 150 -5.25 24.03 -2.87
CA LEU A 150 -4.44 24.43 -1.72
C LEU A 150 -3.02 24.85 -2.09
N GLY A 151 -2.67 24.86 -3.38
CA GLY A 151 -1.34 25.22 -3.88
C GLY A 151 -0.26 24.17 -3.62
N LEU A 152 -0.65 22.92 -3.33
CA LEU A 152 0.30 21.84 -3.01
C LEU A 152 0.66 21.05 -4.28
N SER A 153 1.96 20.87 -4.48
CA SER A 153 2.48 19.98 -5.52
C SER A 153 2.26 18.53 -5.11
N HIS A 154 1.69 17.73 -6.01
CA HIS A 154 1.34 16.35 -5.69
C HIS A 154 1.47 15.37 -6.84
N GLU A 155 1.56 14.09 -6.49
CA GLU A 155 1.46 12.96 -7.40
C GLU A 155 0.37 11.99 -6.93
N ILE A 156 -0.12 11.19 -7.87
CA ILE A 156 -1.08 10.12 -7.63
C ILE A 156 -0.38 8.79 -7.91
N LEU A 157 -0.37 7.90 -6.93
CA LEU A 157 0.11 6.53 -7.06
C LEU A 157 -1.05 5.58 -6.81
N VAL A 158 -1.39 4.76 -7.80
CA VAL A 158 -2.48 3.78 -7.66
C VAL A 158 -1.91 2.38 -7.68
N HIS A 159 -2.15 1.62 -6.61
CA HIS A 159 -1.88 0.20 -6.55
C HIS A 159 -3.10 -0.56 -7.05
N ILE A 160 -2.99 -1.18 -8.21
CA ILE A 160 -4.06 -2.00 -8.77
C ILE A 160 -3.78 -3.45 -8.38
N GLY A 161 -4.45 -3.91 -7.32
CA GLY A 161 -4.24 -5.23 -6.74
C GLY A 161 -5.50 -6.06 -6.86
N SER A 162 -5.68 -6.84 -7.93
CA SER A 162 -6.69 -7.91 -7.88
C SER A 162 -6.43 -8.97 -8.94
N ARG A 163 -6.90 -10.18 -8.65
CA ARG A 163 -6.92 -11.35 -9.55
C ARG A 163 -7.92 -11.18 -10.70
N HIS A 164 -8.85 -10.23 -10.54
CA HIS A 164 -10.01 -9.97 -11.38
C HIS A 164 -9.98 -8.59 -12.04
N VAL A 165 -8.89 -7.82 -11.84
CA VAL A 165 -8.62 -6.61 -12.62
C VAL A 165 -8.68 -7.04 -14.08
N ARG A 166 -9.74 -6.64 -14.78
CA ARG A 166 -9.90 -7.03 -16.17
C ARG A 166 -8.73 -6.41 -16.92
N SER A 167 -8.33 -7.00 -18.03
CA SER A 167 -7.26 -6.52 -18.92
C SER A 167 -7.48 -5.10 -19.50
N GLY A 168 -8.40 -4.31 -18.95
CA GLY A 168 -8.69 -2.93 -19.30
C GLY A 168 -8.67 -1.93 -18.14
N ASP A 169 -8.74 -2.32 -16.86
CA ASP A 169 -8.94 -1.34 -15.78
C ASP A 169 -7.76 -0.40 -15.63
N ALA A 170 -6.52 -0.92 -15.73
CA ALA A 170 -5.33 -0.08 -15.72
C ALA A 170 -5.34 0.93 -16.89
N LYS A 171 -5.85 0.54 -18.07
CA LYS A 171 -5.98 1.44 -19.22
C LYS A 171 -7.08 2.48 -18.98
N PHE A 172 -8.20 2.05 -18.42
CA PHE A 172 -9.33 2.90 -18.07
C PHE A 172 -8.93 3.94 -17.01
N ILE A 173 -8.39 3.50 -15.87
CA ILE A 173 -7.91 4.36 -14.79
C ILE A 173 -6.86 5.34 -15.33
N ARG A 174 -5.91 4.86 -16.14
CA ARG A 174 -4.92 5.75 -16.77
C ARG A 174 -5.56 6.83 -17.63
N ALA A 175 -6.55 6.46 -18.45
CA ALA A 175 -7.24 7.40 -19.32
C ALA A 175 -8.06 8.41 -18.52
N ALA A 176 -8.74 7.95 -17.47
CA ALA A 176 -9.56 8.79 -16.62
C ALA A 176 -8.72 9.77 -15.76
N LEU A 177 -7.54 9.34 -15.32
CA LEU A 177 -6.61 10.20 -14.58
C LEU A 177 -5.76 11.11 -15.48
N ALA A 178 -5.76 10.92 -16.80
CA ALA A 178 -4.92 11.71 -17.71
C ALA A 178 -5.26 13.20 -17.75
N SER A 179 -6.49 13.57 -17.36
CA SER A 179 -6.97 14.95 -17.27
C SER A 179 -6.77 15.59 -15.89
N THR A 180 -6.29 14.83 -14.90
CA THR A 180 -6.11 15.36 -13.54
C THR A 180 -4.94 16.36 -13.48
N PRO A 181 -5.03 17.40 -12.63
CA PRO A 181 -3.98 18.41 -12.51
C PRO A 181 -2.70 17.92 -11.80
N ALA A 182 -2.59 16.62 -11.52
CA ALA A 182 -1.43 16.03 -10.86
C ALA A 182 -0.15 16.18 -11.69
N LYS A 183 0.97 16.50 -11.04
CA LYS A 183 2.29 16.57 -11.73
C LYS A 183 2.70 15.20 -12.28
N LEU A 184 2.29 14.14 -11.59
CA LEU A 184 2.60 12.78 -11.99
C LEU A 184 1.49 11.83 -11.55
N VAL A 185 1.09 10.95 -12.47
CA VAL A 185 0.22 9.80 -12.18
C VAL A 185 1.02 8.54 -12.48
N GLN A 186 1.23 7.69 -11.49
CA GLN A 186 1.83 6.37 -11.68
C GLN A 186 0.85 5.26 -11.29
N LEU A 187 0.82 4.21 -12.10
CA LEU A 187 0.06 3.01 -11.81
C LEU A 187 1.04 1.90 -11.46
N ALA A 188 0.93 1.39 -10.24
CA ALA A 188 1.68 0.25 -9.75
C ALA A 188 0.82 -1.00 -9.89
N LEU A 189 1.24 -1.88 -10.80
CA LEU A 189 0.66 -3.21 -10.92
C LEU A 189 1.46 -4.15 -10.01
N ALA A 190 0.85 -4.64 -8.95
CA ALA A 190 1.47 -5.65 -8.09
C ALA A 190 0.51 -6.83 -7.86
N PRO A 191 1.06 -8.03 -7.56
CA PRO A 191 0.26 -9.17 -7.16
C PRO A 191 -0.61 -8.81 -5.94
N PRO A 192 -1.76 -9.47 -5.74
CA PRO A 192 -2.55 -9.31 -4.53
C PRO A 192 -1.69 -9.70 -3.31
N GLY A 193 -1.38 -8.69 -2.48
CA GLY A 193 -0.56 -8.82 -1.28
C GLY A 193 -1.29 -8.42 0.00
N GLY A 194 -2.57 -8.06 -0.09
CA GLY A 194 -3.29 -7.37 0.97
C GLY A 194 -3.07 -5.85 0.92
N GLU A 195 -3.98 -5.12 1.54
CA GLU A 195 -4.03 -3.65 1.55
C GLU A 195 -2.76 -3.02 2.17
N SER A 196 -2.29 -3.56 3.31
CA SER A 196 -1.07 -3.08 3.99
C SER A 196 0.15 -3.11 3.07
N ARG A 197 0.39 -4.24 2.39
CA ARG A 197 1.53 -4.38 1.45
C ARG A 197 1.40 -3.48 0.23
N ALA A 198 0.16 -3.23 -0.21
CA ALA A 198 -0.09 -2.32 -1.31
C ALA A 198 0.33 -0.89 -0.92
N PHE A 199 -0.08 -0.41 0.25
CA PHE A 199 0.33 0.90 0.76
C PHE A 199 1.83 0.99 1.06
N GLU A 200 2.45 -0.04 1.62
CA GLU A 200 3.90 -0.09 1.80
C GLU A 200 4.65 0.07 0.47
N SER A 201 4.19 -0.64 -0.56
CA SER A 201 4.79 -0.56 -1.90
C SER A 201 4.63 0.86 -2.48
N LEU A 202 3.43 1.44 -2.37
CA LEU A 202 3.16 2.80 -2.82
C LEU A 202 3.99 3.84 -2.06
N ALA A 203 4.09 3.72 -0.74
CA ALA A 203 4.88 4.61 0.10
C ALA A 203 6.38 4.52 -0.24
N ALA A 204 6.89 3.34 -0.56
CA ALA A 204 8.27 3.17 -1.02
C ALA A 204 8.55 3.87 -2.35
N MET A 205 7.57 3.94 -3.25
CA MET A 205 7.66 4.64 -4.55
C MET A 205 7.34 6.14 -4.46
N SER A 206 6.62 6.55 -3.42
CA SER A 206 6.22 7.94 -3.19
C SER A 206 7.40 8.90 -3.03
N ARG A 207 7.21 10.12 -3.50
CA ARG A 207 8.19 11.22 -3.42
C ARG A 207 7.71 12.35 -2.52
N GLY A 208 6.41 12.45 -2.28
CA GLY A 208 5.78 13.45 -1.42
C GLY A 208 6.27 13.36 0.02
N ASN A 209 6.33 14.51 0.68
CA ASN A 209 6.65 14.59 2.11
C ASN A 209 5.50 14.08 2.98
N LEU A 210 4.27 14.28 2.52
CA LEU A 210 3.04 13.79 3.13
C LEU A 210 2.43 12.67 2.28
N LEU A 211 1.93 11.62 2.94
CA LEU A 211 1.27 10.49 2.30
C LEU A 211 -0.20 10.49 2.70
N LEU A 212 -1.10 10.57 1.72
CA LEU A 212 -2.54 10.39 1.94
C LEU A 212 -2.96 9.04 1.37
N LEU A 213 -3.34 8.11 2.26
CA LEU A 213 -3.72 6.76 1.91
C LEU A 213 -5.24 6.71 1.73
N LEU A 214 -5.67 6.29 0.54
CA LEU A 214 -7.07 6.32 0.09
C LEU A 214 -7.46 4.95 -0.43
N ARG A 215 -8.65 4.49 -0.03
CA ARG A 215 -9.22 3.23 -0.49
C ARG A 215 -10.29 3.50 -1.55
N ASP A 216 -10.36 2.62 -2.53
CA ASP A 216 -11.34 2.64 -3.62
C ASP A 216 -12.77 2.26 -3.24
N GLY A 217 -12.98 1.62 -2.10
CA GLY A 217 -14.30 1.26 -1.57
C GLY A 217 -15.08 2.45 -1.01
N TRP A 218 -14.52 3.65 -1.11
CA TRP A 218 -15.15 4.88 -0.66
C TRP A 218 -16.18 5.32 -1.68
N GLU A 219 -17.46 5.23 -1.31
CA GLU A 219 -18.51 5.88 -2.08
C GLU A 219 -18.40 7.38 -1.82
N TRP A 220 -17.89 8.11 -2.82
CA TRP A 220 -17.82 9.57 -2.79
C TRP A 220 -19.23 10.15 -2.93
N GLN A 221 -19.99 10.08 -1.84
CA GLN A 221 -21.34 10.63 -1.78
C GLN A 221 -21.26 12.11 -1.40
N ASP A 222 -21.62 12.96 -2.36
CA ASP A 222 -21.92 14.39 -2.24
C ASP A 222 -20.78 15.36 -1.89
N ALA A 223 -21.04 16.64 -2.14
CA ALA A 223 -20.14 17.77 -1.95
C ALA A 223 -19.62 17.92 -0.50
N THR A 224 -20.28 17.31 0.49
CA THR A 224 -19.83 17.27 1.89
C THR A 224 -18.57 16.45 2.08
N SER A 225 -18.32 15.44 1.23
CA SER A 225 -17.09 14.63 1.24
C SER A 225 -15.83 15.44 0.87
N SER A 226 -15.95 16.52 0.10
CA SER A 226 -14.80 17.39 -0.19
C SER A 226 -14.36 18.21 1.03
N SER A 227 -15.31 18.53 1.92
CA SER A 227 -15.09 19.44 3.05
C SER A 227 -14.16 18.87 4.13
N TRP A 228 -14.19 17.56 4.38
CA TRP A 228 -13.31 16.93 5.37
C TRP A 228 -11.87 16.90 4.87
N LEU A 229 -11.66 16.59 3.59
CA LEU A 229 -10.33 16.51 3.00
C LEU A 229 -9.71 17.89 2.95
N GLU A 230 -10.45 18.88 2.44
CA GLU A 230 -10.03 20.27 2.43
C GLU A 230 -9.74 20.78 3.85
N GLY A 231 -10.62 20.49 4.82
CA GLY A 231 -10.45 20.85 6.22
C GLY A 231 -9.21 20.23 6.86
N GLY A 232 -9.00 18.92 6.66
CA GLY A 232 -7.83 18.20 7.15
C GLY A 232 -6.53 18.72 6.56
N LEU A 233 -6.50 18.97 5.25
CA LEU A 233 -5.32 19.52 4.56
C LEU A 233 -5.04 20.97 4.98
N ARG A 234 -6.07 21.81 5.17
CA ARG A 234 -5.92 23.18 5.69
C ARG A 234 -5.37 23.21 7.11
N LEU A 235 -5.77 22.27 7.96
CA LEU A 235 -5.22 22.16 9.31
C LEU A 235 -3.73 21.81 9.29
N LEU A 236 -3.31 20.94 8.38
CA LEU A 236 -1.91 20.55 8.24
C LEU A 236 -1.05 21.65 7.62
N SER A 237 -1.55 22.33 6.59
CA SER A 237 -0.81 23.41 5.94
C SER A 237 -0.54 24.58 6.90
N ARG A 238 -1.50 24.91 7.77
CA ARG A 238 -1.36 26.03 8.74
C ARG A 238 -0.34 25.77 9.84
N ARG A 239 -0.16 24.51 10.26
CA ARG A 239 0.66 24.20 11.45
C ARG A 239 2.13 23.88 11.12
N GLY A 240 2.53 23.96 9.85
CA GLY A 240 3.86 23.48 9.43
C GLY A 240 4.08 22.01 9.82
N VAL A 241 2.98 21.26 10.01
CA VAL A 241 3.00 19.91 10.55
C VAL A 241 3.59 19.01 9.49
N ARG A 242 4.77 18.48 9.81
CA ARG A 242 5.48 17.54 8.95
C ARG A 242 4.91 16.12 9.06
N ALA A 243 4.07 15.84 10.06
CA ALA A 243 3.42 14.55 10.31
C ALA A 243 2.09 14.70 11.05
N GLY A 244 1.00 14.19 10.48
CA GLY A 244 -0.27 14.11 11.18
C GLY A 244 -1.05 12.88 10.71
N LEU A 245 -1.49 12.06 11.66
CA LEU A 245 -2.44 10.98 11.44
C LEU A 245 -3.84 11.58 11.37
N ILE A 246 -4.42 11.63 10.17
CA ILE A 246 -5.86 11.81 10.03
C ILE A 246 -6.36 10.44 9.63
N GLY A 247 -7.28 9.86 10.37
CA GLY A 247 -7.96 8.61 10.04
C GLY A 247 -9.43 8.77 10.41
N PHE A 248 -10.34 8.60 9.47
CA PHE A 248 -11.78 8.71 9.71
C PHE A 248 -12.40 7.33 9.63
N ALA A 249 -13.00 6.79 10.70
CA ALA A 249 -13.77 5.56 10.52
C ALA A 249 -15.11 5.88 9.84
N GLU A 250 -15.37 5.32 8.65
CA GLU A 250 -16.71 5.44 8.04
C GLU A 250 -17.65 4.35 8.57
N ALA A 251 -18.50 4.80 9.49
CA ALA A 251 -19.88 4.33 9.67
C ALA A 251 -20.79 5.53 9.99
N VAL A 252 -20.52 6.70 9.38
CA VAL A 252 -21.27 7.94 9.64
C VAL A 252 -22.08 8.31 8.42
N HIS A 253 -23.25 7.69 8.28
CA HIS A 253 -24.33 8.30 7.51
C HIS A 253 -24.87 9.51 8.31
N GLY A 254 -24.55 10.74 7.90
CA GLY A 254 -25.30 11.94 8.27
C GLY A 254 -25.05 12.59 9.63
N LEU A 255 -23.81 12.73 10.12
CA LEU A 255 -23.51 13.57 11.29
C LEU A 255 -22.74 14.84 10.88
N SER A 256 -23.37 16.00 11.10
CA SER A 256 -22.72 17.31 11.04
C SER A 256 -22.12 17.62 12.41
N CYS A 257 -20.80 17.76 12.51
CA CYS A 257 -20.15 18.26 13.72
C CYS A 257 -20.07 19.79 13.64
N THR A 258 -20.95 20.50 14.36
CA THR A 258 -20.83 21.95 14.51
C THR A 258 -19.65 22.28 15.43
N ALA A 259 -18.74 23.14 14.95
CA ALA A 259 -17.58 23.61 15.70
C ALA A 259 -18.02 24.54 16.84
N GLY A 260 -18.27 23.97 18.00
CA GLY A 260 -18.79 24.68 19.17
C GLY A 260 -18.26 24.15 20.50
N ALA A 261 -17.03 23.65 20.57
CA ALA A 261 -16.35 23.43 21.86
C ALA A 261 -14.84 23.44 21.67
N SER A 262 -14.15 24.07 22.64
CA SER A 262 -12.69 24.06 22.75
C SER A 262 -12.16 22.63 22.75
N LEU A 263 -11.15 22.36 21.92
CA LEU A 263 -10.46 21.07 21.76
C LEU A 263 -9.85 20.50 23.06
N LEU A 264 -9.92 21.24 24.18
CA LEU A 264 -9.33 20.91 25.46
C LEU A 264 -10.34 20.33 26.48
N ASP A 265 -11.63 20.20 26.15
CA ASP A 265 -12.68 19.93 27.14
C ASP A 265 -13.63 18.78 26.75
N VAL A 266 -13.10 17.71 26.15
CA VAL A 266 -13.90 16.55 25.75
C VAL A 266 -13.36 15.30 26.42
N ASP A 267 -13.82 15.03 27.65
CA ASP A 267 -13.49 13.78 28.35
C ASP A 267 -14.12 12.55 27.66
N HIS A 268 -15.17 12.70 26.85
CA HIS A 268 -15.80 11.63 26.08
C HIS A 268 -16.39 12.16 24.77
N ALA A 269 -15.98 11.62 23.62
CA ALA A 269 -16.67 11.89 22.36
C ALA A 269 -18.10 11.34 22.42
N ARG A 270 -19.10 12.19 22.14
CA ARG A 270 -20.51 11.79 22.03
C ARG A 270 -21.01 12.06 20.62
N CYS A 271 -21.62 11.05 19.99
CA CYS A 271 -22.32 11.21 18.72
C CYS A 271 -23.79 11.59 19.01
N ILE A 272 -24.28 12.67 18.41
CA ILE A 272 -25.67 13.13 18.58
C ILE A 272 -26.37 12.98 17.23
N ARG A 273 -27.47 12.23 17.19
CA ARG A 273 -28.26 12.06 15.95
C ARG A 273 -29.12 13.30 15.74
N LEU A 274 -28.86 14.04 14.66
CA LEU A 274 -29.70 15.17 14.27
C LEU A 274 -30.85 14.68 13.39
N SER A 275 -32.07 15.11 13.71
CA SER A 275 -33.21 14.94 12.80
C SER A 275 -33.04 15.83 11.56
N PRO A 276 -33.74 15.55 10.45
CA PRO A 276 -33.68 16.33 9.21
C PRO A 276 -34.03 17.81 9.37
N ASP A 277 -34.72 18.18 10.45
CA ASP A 277 -35.10 19.54 10.82
C ASP A 277 -34.06 20.25 11.71
N GLY A 278 -32.94 19.60 12.04
CA GLY A 278 -31.89 20.13 12.88
C GLY A 278 -32.16 20.05 14.38
N SER A 279 -33.26 19.42 14.82
CA SER A 279 -33.51 19.16 16.23
C SER A 279 -32.67 17.96 16.73
N GLU A 280 -32.10 18.08 17.94
CA GLU A 280 -31.39 16.98 18.60
C GLU A 280 -32.39 15.88 18.99
N SER A 281 -32.23 14.69 18.40
CA SER A 281 -33.00 13.52 18.81
C SER A 281 -32.25 12.74 19.90
N SER A 282 -33.01 12.09 20.78
CA SER A 282 -32.57 11.41 22.00
C SER A 282 -31.29 10.57 21.83
N VAL A 283 -30.46 10.59 22.88
CA VAL A 283 -29.24 9.79 23.04
C VAL A 283 -29.55 8.30 22.85
N VAL A 284 -29.05 7.70 21.77
CA VAL A 284 -29.11 6.24 21.55
C VAL A 284 -27.82 5.64 22.10
N GLU A 285 -27.91 4.72 23.07
CA GLU A 285 -26.77 3.91 23.50
C GLU A 285 -26.25 3.08 22.31
N ALA A 286 -24.95 3.15 22.06
CA ALA A 286 -24.32 2.57 20.88
C ALA A 286 -24.45 1.04 20.87
N GLU A 287 -25.24 0.51 19.94
CA GLU A 287 -25.23 -0.90 19.56
C GLU A 287 -23.84 -1.27 18.99
N THR A 288 -23.38 -2.48 19.31
CA THR A 288 -22.07 -3.02 18.95
C THR A 288 -21.75 -2.85 17.46
N ALA A 289 -20.71 -2.07 17.16
CA ALA A 289 -20.27 -1.79 15.80
C ALA A 289 -19.75 -3.05 15.08
N PRO A 290 -20.23 -3.37 13.86
CA PRO A 290 -19.55 -4.33 13.00
C PRO A 290 -18.22 -3.74 12.51
N CYS A 291 -17.22 -4.60 12.29
CA CYS A 291 -15.86 -4.37 11.78
C CYS A 291 -15.48 -2.90 11.50
N ALA A 292 -14.61 -2.33 12.35
CA ALA A 292 -14.04 -1.00 12.14
C ALA A 292 -13.45 -0.84 10.73
N ALA A 293 -14.11 -0.05 9.89
CA ALA A 293 -13.51 0.43 8.65
C ALA A 293 -12.54 1.56 9.02
N MET A 294 -11.25 1.38 8.77
CA MET A 294 -10.30 2.48 8.83
C MET A 294 -10.51 3.35 7.59
N GLY A 295 -10.72 4.64 7.75
CA GLY A 295 -10.67 5.55 6.61
C GLY A 295 -9.31 6.15 6.37
N PRO A 296 -9.28 7.30 5.68
CA PRO A 296 -8.13 7.69 4.91
C PRO A 296 -7.04 8.10 5.87
N LEU A 297 -5.87 7.48 5.75
CA LEU A 297 -4.76 7.70 6.66
C LEU A 297 -3.82 8.76 6.07
N LEU A 298 -3.68 9.90 6.71
CA LEU A 298 -2.63 10.87 6.39
C LEU A 298 -1.42 10.56 7.28
N ILE A 299 -0.19 10.55 6.76
CA ILE A 299 1.01 10.35 7.60
C ILE A 299 2.23 10.96 6.92
N SER A 300 3.22 11.43 7.69
CA SER A 300 4.50 11.81 7.08
C SER A 300 5.21 10.59 6.54
N ARG A 301 5.90 10.75 5.41
CA ARG A 301 6.70 9.67 4.84
C ARG A 301 7.80 9.19 5.81
N SER A 302 8.46 10.11 6.51
CA SER A 302 9.52 9.76 7.47
C SER A 302 8.98 8.91 8.64
N LEU A 303 7.84 9.29 9.21
CA LEU A 303 7.18 8.49 10.26
C LEU A 303 6.75 7.13 9.74
N PHE A 304 6.09 7.06 8.58
CA PHE A 304 5.66 5.78 7.99
C PHE A 304 6.83 4.82 7.76
N VAL A 305 7.95 5.33 7.23
CA VAL A 305 9.18 4.55 7.06
C VAL A 305 9.79 4.16 8.40
N LEU A 306 9.78 5.06 9.39
CA LEU A 306 10.35 4.81 10.72
C LEU A 306 9.57 3.76 11.52
N VAL A 307 8.24 3.70 11.39
CA VAL A 307 7.42 2.66 12.03
C VAL A 307 7.43 1.33 11.25
N GLY A 308 8.11 1.27 10.10
CA GLY A 308 8.25 0.05 9.31
C GLY A 308 7.10 -0.23 8.35
N GLY A 309 6.20 0.73 8.12
CA GLY A 309 4.96 0.53 7.37
C GLY A 309 3.76 0.30 8.29
N PHE A 310 2.83 -0.55 7.85
CA PHE A 310 1.69 -1.00 8.66
C PHE A 310 2.06 -2.19 9.54
#